data_AF-A0AAV0Y9Z2-F1
#
_entry.id   AF-A0AAV0Y9Z2-F1
#
_cell.length_a   1.000
_cell.length_b   1.000
_cell.length_c   1.000
_cell.angle_alpha   90.00
_cell.angle_beta   90.00
_cell.angle_gamma   90.00
#
_symmetry.space_group_name_H-M   'P 1'
#
loop_
_entity.id
_entity.type
_entity.pdbx_description
1 polymer ?
#
loop_
_entity_poly.entity_id
_entity_poly.type
_entity_poly.pdbx_seq_one_letter_code
_entity_poly.pdbx_strand_id
1 'polypeptide(L)'
;MESTGGKKNTPKDSQIIVSMMEDLGIVEYDQQVLNHFLEFNFRYTTQLLEDAKALSNSAKKKSVDADDVKLAIQMAQGAVFPGPPPRKVLTTAATEVNKMPLPPPRHASQLQIPHDSPNFVKTKYRLRYESPVCSGENKPKDLKTTTAQMLAESRRLEKEDEPLPQSSQMKTSLEAEVRKFENCRRSHESTRENDKDEIMDD
;
A
#
# COMPACT_ATOMS: atom_id res chain seq x y z
N MET A 1 29.47 -17.59 25.29
CA MET A 1 28.56 -18.75 25.23
C MET A 1 28.19 -18.95 23.78
N GLU A 2 28.82 -19.94 23.18
CA GLU A 2 28.65 -20.34 21.79
C GLU A 2 27.36 -21.15 21.68
N SER A 3 26.41 -20.68 20.88
CA SER A 3 25.24 -21.47 20.47
C SER A 3 25.36 -21.77 18.97
N THR A 4 26.30 -22.64 18.62
CA THR A 4 26.34 -23.31 17.31
C THR A 4 25.40 -24.52 17.35
N GLY A 5 24.11 -24.29 17.56
CA GLY A 5 23.09 -25.33 17.60
C GLY A 5 22.08 -25.14 16.49
N GLY A 6 22.39 -25.62 15.27
CA GLY A 6 21.38 -25.70 14.19
C GLY A 6 21.84 -25.48 12.73
N LYS A 7 23.13 -25.37 12.42
CA LYS A 7 23.64 -25.04 11.06
C LYS A 7 23.44 -26.11 9.95
N LYS A 8 22.42 -26.97 10.02
CA LYS A 8 22.30 -28.14 9.09
C LYS A 8 21.14 -28.07 8.10
N ASN A 9 20.12 -27.23 8.31
CA ASN A 9 18.86 -27.33 7.55
C ASN A 9 18.36 -26.00 6.95
N THR A 10 19.15 -24.93 6.93
CA THR A 10 18.73 -23.63 6.35
C THR A 10 19.11 -23.57 4.87
N PRO A 11 18.21 -23.17 3.95
CA PRO A 11 18.51 -23.12 2.51
C PRO A 11 19.66 -22.13 2.21
N LYS A 12 20.36 -22.36 1.09
CA LYS A 12 21.57 -21.60 0.73
C LYS A 12 21.31 -20.10 0.63
N ASP A 13 20.21 -19.70 0.00
CA ASP A 13 19.87 -18.28 -0.20
C ASP A 13 19.62 -17.55 1.12
N SER A 14 19.05 -18.24 2.10
CA SER A 14 18.91 -17.71 3.45
C SER A 14 20.26 -17.47 4.11
N GLN A 15 21.23 -18.38 3.95
CA GLN A 15 22.57 -18.19 4.50
C GLN A 15 23.27 -16.97 3.89
N ILE A 16 23.07 -16.72 2.60
CA ILE A 16 23.59 -15.54 1.89
C ILE A 16 22.97 -14.26 2.48
N ILE A 17 21.65 -14.22 2.63
CA ILE A 17 20.96 -13.04 3.20
C ILE A 17 21.43 -12.79 4.63
N VAL A 18 21.58 -13.83 5.46
CA VAL A 18 22.09 -13.70 6.83
C VAL A 18 23.52 -13.14 6.83
N SER A 19 24.40 -13.64 5.96
CA SER A 19 25.76 -13.11 5.82
C SER A 19 25.75 -11.63 5.43
N MET A 20 24.85 -11.22 4.52
CA MET A 20 24.71 -9.80 4.14
C MET A 20 24.21 -8.95 5.32
N MET A 21 23.28 -9.47 6.13
CA MET A 21 22.78 -8.78 7.32
C MET A 21 23.88 -8.63 8.39
N GLU A 22 24.71 -9.66 8.56
CA GLU A 22 25.90 -9.62 9.43
C GLU A 22 26.91 -8.58 8.97
N ASP A 23 27.19 -8.49 7.66
CA ASP A 23 28.08 -7.48 7.07
C ASP A 23 27.57 -6.04 7.28
N LEU A 24 26.25 -5.87 7.33
CA LEU A 24 25.60 -4.59 7.65
C LEU A 24 25.53 -4.30 9.16
N GLY A 25 26.01 -5.21 10.01
CA GLY A 25 25.97 -5.08 11.46
C GLY A 25 24.60 -5.36 12.10
N ILE A 26 23.68 -6.01 11.37
CA ILE A 26 22.36 -6.39 11.86
C ILE A 26 22.48 -7.74 12.57
N VAL A 27 22.53 -7.72 13.90
CA VAL A 27 22.73 -8.92 14.73
C VAL A 27 21.40 -9.53 15.20
N GLU A 28 20.36 -8.72 15.34
CA GLU A 28 19.04 -9.14 15.82
C GLU A 28 17.97 -8.86 14.76
N TYR A 29 17.26 -9.90 14.34
CA TYR A 29 16.15 -9.81 13.41
C TYR A 29 15.14 -10.94 13.66
N ASP A 30 13.88 -10.72 13.27
CA ASP A 30 12.85 -11.76 13.29
C ASP A 30 13.02 -12.69 12.08
N GLN A 31 12.80 -14.00 12.27
CA GLN A 31 12.77 -14.98 11.19
C GLN A 31 11.84 -14.59 10.03
N GLN A 32 10.74 -13.87 10.31
CA GLN A 32 9.83 -13.37 9.27
C GLN A 32 10.51 -12.40 8.29
N VAL A 33 11.50 -11.63 8.74
CA VAL A 33 12.27 -10.72 7.88
C VAL A 33 13.03 -11.51 6.82
N LEU A 34 13.66 -12.62 7.21
CA LEU A 34 14.37 -13.50 6.29
C LEU A 34 13.43 -14.10 5.24
N ASN A 35 12.24 -14.55 5.66
CA ASN A 35 11.23 -15.08 4.74
C ASN A 35 10.75 -14.00 3.75
N HIS A 36 10.57 -12.76 4.22
CA HIS A 36 10.17 -11.66 3.36
C HIS A 36 11.26 -11.29 2.35
N PHE A 37 12.54 -11.30 2.75
CA PHE A 37 13.64 -11.09 1.82
C PHE A 37 13.69 -12.17 0.73
N LEU A 38 13.46 -13.44 1.08
CA LEU A 38 13.40 -14.52 0.09
C LEU A 38 12.26 -14.32 -0.91
N GLU A 39 11.06 -14.01 -0.42
CA GLU A 39 9.89 -13.75 -1.28
C GLU A 39 10.15 -12.53 -2.18
N PHE A 40 10.66 -11.44 -1.62
CA PHE A 40 10.99 -10.23 -2.34
C PHE A 40 11.99 -10.50 -3.46
N ASN A 41 13.10 -11.19 -3.18
CA ASN A 41 14.11 -11.52 -4.19
C ASN A 41 13.49 -12.34 -5.33
N PHE A 42 12.72 -13.37 -5.00
CA PHE A 42 12.07 -14.20 -6.02
C PHE A 42 11.10 -13.39 -6.89
N ARG A 43 10.21 -12.61 -6.28
CA ARG A 43 9.20 -11.82 -7.00
C ARG A 43 9.84 -10.72 -7.83
N TYR A 44 10.82 -10.00 -7.28
CA TYR A 44 11.52 -8.93 -7.98
C TYR A 44 12.30 -9.46 -9.18
N THR A 45 13.10 -10.51 -9.01
CA THR A 45 13.87 -11.09 -10.11
C THR A 45 12.96 -11.72 -11.17
N THR A 46 11.87 -12.38 -10.78
CA THR A 46 10.90 -12.93 -11.74
C THR A 46 10.26 -11.82 -12.57
N GLN A 47 9.74 -10.77 -11.94
CA GLN A 47 9.15 -9.63 -12.67
C GLN A 47 10.18 -8.97 -13.61
N LEU A 48 11.41 -8.78 -13.13
CA LEU A 48 12.49 -8.18 -13.92
C LEU A 48 12.83 -9.02 -15.16
N LEU A 49 12.85 -10.36 -15.04
CA LEU A 49 13.11 -11.26 -16.15
C LEU A 49 11.93 -11.35 -17.12
N GLU A 50 10.69 -11.22 -16.64
CA GLU A 50 9.50 -11.10 -17.48
C GLU A 50 9.56 -9.84 -18.35
N ASP A 51 9.93 -8.70 -17.75
CA ASP A 51 10.10 -7.43 -18.45
C ASP A 51 11.23 -7.53 -19.49
N ALA A 52 12.38 -8.12 -19.11
CA ALA A 52 13.50 -8.34 -20.03
C ALA A 52 13.12 -9.26 -21.20
N LYS A 53 12.32 -10.31 -20.95
CA LYS A 53 11.78 -11.19 -22.00
C LYS A 53 10.84 -10.44 -22.94
N ALA A 54 9.98 -9.57 -22.41
CA ALA A 54 9.11 -8.73 -23.24
C ALA A 54 9.94 -7.79 -24.14
N LEU A 55 11.00 -7.17 -23.61
CA LEU A 55 11.92 -6.32 -24.37
C LEU A 55 12.66 -7.10 -25.48
N SER A 56 13.18 -8.29 -25.17
CA SER A 56 13.79 -9.19 -26.15
C SER A 56 12.82 -9.57 -27.28
N ASN A 57 11.56 -9.86 -26.94
CA ASN A 57 10.52 -10.19 -27.92
C ASN A 57 10.21 -8.99 -28.84
N SER A 58 10.14 -7.78 -28.29
CA SER A 58 9.97 -6.54 -29.07
C SER A 58 11.13 -6.31 -30.04
N ALA A 59 12.34 -6.71 -29.66
CA ALA A 59 13.52 -6.70 -30.53
C ALA A 59 13.62 -7.91 -31.48
N LYS A 60 12.63 -8.82 -31.49
CA LYS A 60 12.58 -10.05 -32.30
C LYS A 60 13.78 -10.98 -32.07
N LYS A 61 14.41 -10.90 -30.90
CA LYS A 61 15.51 -11.78 -30.50
C LYS A 61 14.95 -13.12 -30.02
N LYS A 62 15.73 -14.20 -30.19
CA LYS A 62 15.35 -15.56 -29.77
C LYS A 62 15.69 -15.86 -28.30
N SER A 63 16.61 -15.09 -27.74
CA SER A 63 17.13 -15.23 -26.38
C SER A 63 17.27 -13.86 -25.73
N VAL A 64 17.13 -13.81 -24.42
CA VAL A 64 17.33 -12.59 -23.62
C VAL A 64 18.83 -12.33 -23.49
N ASP A 65 19.25 -11.11 -23.83
CA ASP A 65 20.64 -10.66 -23.70
C ASP A 65 20.84 -9.80 -22.44
N ALA A 66 22.10 -9.54 -22.08
CA ALA A 66 22.45 -8.68 -20.95
C ALA A 66 21.91 -7.24 -21.10
N ASP A 67 21.83 -6.73 -22.34
CA ASP A 67 21.27 -5.40 -22.62
C ASP A 67 19.77 -5.32 -22.32
N ASP A 68 19.03 -6.41 -22.57
CA ASP A 68 17.59 -6.47 -22.32
C ASP A 68 17.32 -6.43 -20.80
N VAL A 69 18.13 -7.14 -20.01
CA VAL A 69 18.08 -7.10 -18.53
C VAL A 69 18.46 -5.70 -18.01
N LYS A 70 19.51 -5.09 -18.56
CA LYS A 70 19.95 -3.75 -18.16
C LYS A 70 18.86 -2.71 -18.42
N LEU A 71 18.19 -2.80 -19.57
CA LEU A 71 17.09 -1.92 -19.91
C LEU A 71 15.88 -2.15 -18.97
N ALA A 72 15.53 -3.41 -18.69
CA ALA A 72 14.47 -3.74 -17.73
C ALA A 72 14.74 -3.13 -16.34
N ILE A 73 15.98 -3.21 -15.85
CA ILE A 73 16.37 -2.60 -14.56
C ILE A 73 16.16 -1.09 -14.60
N GLN A 74 16.61 -0.42 -15.66
CA GLN A 74 16.46 1.04 -15.79
C GLN A 74 14.99 1.46 -15.82
N MET A 75 14.13 0.68 -16.48
CA MET A 75 12.68 0.94 -16.50
C MET A 75 12.04 0.75 -15.12
N ALA A 76 12.47 -0.27 -14.35
CA ALA A 76 11.95 -0.56 -13.02
C ALA A 76 12.39 0.47 -11.95
N GLN A 77 13.59 1.04 -12.08
CA GLN A 77 14.18 1.97 -11.09
C GLN A 77 13.26 3.16 -10.77
N GLY A 78 12.62 3.74 -11.79
CA GLY A 78 11.76 4.92 -11.61
C GLY A 78 10.50 4.66 -10.78
N ALA A 79 10.00 3.43 -10.73
CA ALA A 79 8.78 3.08 -10.01
C ALA A 79 9.05 2.52 -8.60
N VAL A 80 10.12 1.73 -8.45
CA VAL A 80 10.35 0.95 -7.23
C VAL A 80 11.33 1.64 -6.27
N PHE A 81 12.27 2.42 -6.79
CA PHE A 81 13.35 3.03 -6.00
C PHE A 81 13.37 4.55 -6.20
N PRO A 82 12.43 5.29 -5.57
CA PRO A 82 12.51 6.74 -5.58
C PRO A 82 13.77 7.18 -4.85
N GLY A 83 14.73 7.70 -5.61
CA GLY A 83 15.88 8.39 -5.03
C GLY A 83 15.46 9.68 -4.32
N PRO A 84 16.29 10.21 -3.41
CA PRO A 84 16.01 11.50 -2.79
C PRO A 84 15.89 12.58 -3.89
N PRO A 85 14.91 13.50 -3.78
CA PRO A 85 14.69 14.52 -4.79
C PRO A 85 15.94 15.41 -4.94
N PRO A 86 16.30 15.83 -6.17
CA PRO A 86 17.50 16.63 -6.39
C PRO A 86 17.47 17.95 -5.60
N ARG A 87 18.61 18.32 -5.01
CA ARG A 87 18.74 19.55 -4.20
C ARG A 87 18.26 20.81 -4.93
N LYS A 88 18.49 20.89 -6.25
CA LYS A 88 18.05 22.02 -7.07
C LYS A 88 16.52 22.18 -7.02
N VAL A 89 15.78 21.08 -7.16
CA VAL A 89 14.30 21.07 -7.11
C VAL A 89 13.79 21.53 -5.74
N LEU A 90 14.41 21.04 -4.66
CA LEU A 90 14.06 21.48 -3.31
C LEU A 90 14.38 22.96 -3.08
N THR A 91 15.53 23.43 -3.60
CA THR A 91 15.95 24.83 -3.44
C THR A 91 15.03 25.77 -4.20
N THR A 92 14.63 25.43 -5.43
CA THR A 92 13.68 26.25 -6.21
C THR A 92 12.32 26.33 -5.53
N ALA A 93 11.79 25.20 -5.06
CA ALA A 93 10.53 25.16 -4.32
C ALA A 93 10.63 25.98 -3.01
N ALA A 94 11.73 25.85 -2.26
CA ALA A 94 11.96 26.64 -1.06
C ALA A 94 12.03 28.15 -1.37
N THR A 95 12.74 28.56 -2.41
CA THR A 95 12.79 29.98 -2.81
C THR A 95 11.43 30.51 -3.25
N GLU A 96 10.57 29.67 -3.83
CA GLU A 96 9.23 30.08 -4.23
C GLU A 96 8.30 30.25 -3.03
N VAL A 97 8.26 29.26 -2.13
CA VAL A 97 7.44 29.30 -0.91
C VAL A 97 7.90 30.41 0.03
N ASN A 98 9.21 30.59 0.18
CA ASN A 98 9.79 31.58 1.09
C ASN A 98 9.73 33.03 0.55
N LYS A 99 9.22 33.26 -0.66
CA LYS A 99 8.91 34.62 -1.14
C LYS A 99 7.76 35.24 -0.37
N MET A 100 6.83 34.44 0.14
CA MET A 100 5.73 34.96 0.92
C MET A 100 6.23 35.33 2.32
N PRO A 101 6.12 36.60 2.74
CA PRO A 101 6.50 36.98 4.09
C PRO A 101 5.60 36.27 5.11
N LEU A 102 6.16 36.00 6.28
CA LEU A 102 5.40 35.40 7.37
C LEU A 102 4.23 36.32 7.76
N PRO A 103 3.05 35.76 8.12
CA PRO A 103 1.98 36.53 8.71
C PRO A 103 2.49 37.27 9.96
N PRO A 104 2.05 38.52 10.21
CA PRO A 104 2.51 39.29 11.36
C PRO A 104 2.32 38.52 12.68
N PRO A 105 3.30 38.56 13.60
CA PRO A 105 3.16 37.94 14.90
C PRO A 105 2.04 38.64 15.67
N ARG A 106 1.07 37.87 16.20
CA ARG A 106 -0.04 38.39 16.99
C ARG A 106 0.26 38.28 18.48
N HIS A 107 -0.13 39.29 19.26
CA HIS A 107 0.13 39.40 20.70
C HIS A 107 -0.69 38.44 21.58
N ALA A 108 -1.64 37.70 21.00
CA ALA A 108 -2.44 36.72 21.74
C ALA A 108 -1.71 35.37 21.74
N SER A 109 -1.28 34.93 22.93
CA SER A 109 -0.70 33.61 23.22
C SER A 109 -1.72 32.46 23.11
N GLN A 110 -2.70 32.56 22.21
CA GLN A 110 -3.75 31.58 22.01
C GLN A 110 -3.54 30.81 20.70
N LEU A 111 -3.78 29.50 20.74
CA LEU A 111 -3.75 28.63 19.58
C LEU A 111 -4.83 29.05 18.58
N GLN A 112 -4.42 29.43 17.36
CA GLN A 112 -5.33 29.81 16.29
C GLN A 112 -5.78 28.59 15.50
N ILE A 113 -7.05 28.21 15.66
CA ILE A 113 -7.71 27.33 14.70
C ILE A 113 -8.05 28.19 13.48
N PRO A 114 -7.77 27.76 12.23
CA PRO A 114 -8.14 28.57 11.08
C PRO A 114 -9.66 28.78 11.07
N HIS A 115 -10.08 30.05 11.11
CA HIS A 115 -11.47 30.46 11.39
C HIS A 115 -12.47 29.94 10.34
N ASP A 116 -12.01 29.74 9.09
CA ASP A 116 -12.84 29.38 7.94
C ASP A 116 -12.41 28.10 7.22
N SER A 117 -11.47 27.34 7.79
CA SER A 117 -11.05 26.06 7.20
C SER A 117 -11.91 24.89 7.69
N PRO A 118 -12.02 23.80 6.91
CA PRO A 118 -12.57 22.53 7.37
C PRO A 118 -11.76 21.99 8.57
N ASN A 119 -12.07 22.41 9.80
CA ASN A 119 -11.47 21.82 10.99
C ASN A 119 -12.06 20.42 11.26
N PHE A 120 -11.23 19.51 11.77
CA PHE A 120 -11.65 18.19 12.22
C PHE A 120 -12.30 18.22 13.62
N VAL A 121 -12.41 19.40 14.23
CA VAL A 121 -13.02 19.61 15.56
C VAL A 121 -14.52 19.35 15.51
N LYS A 122 -15.16 19.58 14.36
CA LYS A 122 -16.59 19.30 14.15
C LYS A 122 -16.74 17.95 13.43
N THR A 123 -17.55 17.07 14.00
CA THR A 123 -17.94 15.80 13.37
C THR A 123 -18.63 16.07 12.03
N LYS A 124 -18.01 15.63 10.93
CA LYS A 124 -18.55 15.76 9.55
C LYS A 124 -19.28 14.51 9.06
N TYR A 125 -19.57 13.59 9.95
CA TYR A 125 -20.37 12.40 9.67
C TYR A 125 -21.58 12.38 10.59
N ARG A 126 -22.73 11.97 10.04
CA ARG A 126 -23.95 11.74 10.80
C ARG A 126 -24.35 10.29 10.57
N LEU A 127 -24.41 9.53 11.66
CA LEU A 127 -24.91 8.16 11.61
C LEU A 127 -26.34 8.18 11.04
N ARG A 128 -26.53 7.54 9.90
CA ARG A 128 -27.85 7.25 9.35
C ARG A 128 -28.28 5.93 9.99
N TYR A 129 -29.28 5.98 10.86
CA TYR A 129 -30.05 4.78 11.15
C TYR A 129 -30.98 4.58 9.95
N GLU A 130 -30.75 3.53 9.17
CA GLU A 130 -31.84 2.98 8.38
C GLU A 130 -32.85 2.44 9.40
N SER A 131 -33.94 3.18 9.61
CA SER A 131 -35.08 2.58 10.27
C SER A 131 -35.45 1.36 9.45
N PRO A 132 -35.53 0.14 10.04
CA PRO A 132 -36.04 -1.00 9.31
C PRO A 132 -37.38 -0.58 8.73
N VAL A 133 -37.52 -0.71 7.42
CA VAL A 133 -38.77 -0.44 6.72
C VAL A 133 -39.78 -1.45 7.27
N CYS A 134 -40.56 -1.04 8.26
CA CYS A 134 -41.77 -1.71 8.66
C CYS A 134 -42.92 -0.80 8.21
N SER A 135 -43.44 -1.08 7.02
CA SER A 135 -44.81 -0.72 6.68
C SER A 135 -45.73 -1.34 7.72
N GLY A 136 -46.42 -0.52 8.50
CA GLY A 136 -47.37 -0.97 9.49
C GLY A 136 -47.31 -0.11 10.74
N GLU A 137 -48.31 0.74 10.89
CA GLU A 137 -48.62 1.46 12.12
C GLU A 137 -48.44 0.55 13.33
N ASN A 138 -47.61 0.94 14.30
CA ASN A 138 -47.79 0.72 15.74
C ASN A 138 -46.55 1.24 16.50
N LYS A 139 -46.77 2.21 17.40
CA LYS A 139 -45.71 2.79 18.25
C LYS A 139 -45.14 1.72 19.20
N PRO A 140 -43.81 1.58 19.34
CA PRO A 140 -43.23 0.71 20.38
C PRO A 140 -43.39 1.39 21.75
N LYS A 141 -44.14 0.73 22.62
CA LYS A 141 -44.19 1.04 24.07
C LYS A 141 -43.01 0.34 24.74
N ASP A 142 -42.32 1.10 25.58
CA ASP A 142 -41.43 0.67 26.68
C ASP A 142 -40.36 -0.39 26.37
N LEU A 143 -39.15 0.10 26.05
CA LEU A 143 -37.93 -0.70 26.13
C LEU A 143 -37.55 -0.93 27.60
N LYS A 144 -38.06 -2.02 28.18
CA LYS A 144 -37.50 -2.64 29.39
C LYS A 144 -37.12 -4.08 29.08
N THR A 145 -36.18 -4.26 28.14
CA THR A 145 -35.48 -5.54 27.99
C THR A 145 -34.47 -5.62 29.14
N THR A 146 -34.90 -6.28 30.20
CA THR A 146 -34.16 -6.44 31.45
C THR A 146 -32.80 -7.08 31.19
N THR A 147 -31.72 -6.45 31.67
CA THR A 147 -30.31 -6.89 31.60
C THR A 147 -30.11 -8.38 31.91
N ALA A 148 -31.01 -8.97 32.71
CA ALA A 148 -31.05 -10.40 33.03
C ALA A 148 -31.27 -11.32 31.80
N GLN A 149 -32.01 -10.90 30.77
CA GLN A 149 -32.21 -11.69 29.55
C GLN A 149 -30.94 -11.73 28.70
N MET A 150 -30.26 -10.60 28.52
CA MET A 150 -28.99 -10.55 27.77
C MET A 150 -27.87 -11.36 28.45
N LEU A 151 -27.84 -11.35 29.79
CA LEU A 151 -26.88 -12.12 30.60
C LEU A 151 -27.20 -13.63 30.62
N ALA A 152 -28.47 -14.00 30.44
CA ALA A 152 -28.89 -15.40 30.33
C ALA A 152 -28.59 -16.00 28.95
N GLU A 153 -28.69 -15.21 27.87
CA GLU A 153 -28.32 -15.65 26.51
C GLU A 153 -26.81 -15.82 26.34
N SER A 154 -25.99 -15.00 27.01
CA SER A 154 -24.51 -15.14 26.97
C SER A 154 -24.01 -16.44 27.58
N ARG A 155 -24.78 -17.10 28.46
CA ARG A 155 -24.42 -18.38 29.10
C ARG A 155 -24.80 -19.62 28.27
N ARG A 156 -25.51 -19.47 27.14
CA ARG A 156 -25.98 -20.60 26.32
C ARG A 156 -25.12 -20.89 25.07
N LEU A 157 -24.04 -20.14 24.85
CA LEU A 157 -23.10 -20.36 23.72
C LEU A 157 -21.78 -21.01 24.12
N GLU A 158 -21.69 -21.69 25.27
CA GLU A 158 -20.61 -22.66 25.53
C GLU A 158 -21.11 -24.08 25.30
N LYS A 159 -21.29 -24.44 24.02
CA LYS A 159 -21.14 -25.78 23.42
C LYS A 159 -21.73 -25.73 22.02
N GLU A 160 -20.87 -25.62 21.03
CA GLU A 160 -20.82 -26.44 19.80
C GLU A 160 -19.63 -25.93 18.96
N ASP A 161 -18.67 -26.82 18.68
CA ASP A 161 -17.56 -26.63 17.75
C ASP A 161 -18.07 -26.76 16.30
N GLU A 162 -17.94 -25.71 15.47
CA GLU A 162 -17.93 -25.77 13.99
C GLU A 162 -17.32 -24.47 13.40
N PRO A 163 -16.60 -24.51 12.26
CA PRO A 163 -15.64 -23.48 11.86
C PRO A 163 -16.25 -22.29 11.10
N LEU A 164 -15.56 -21.15 11.29
CA LEU A 164 -15.88 -19.79 10.84
C LEU A 164 -16.19 -19.63 9.33
N PRO A 165 -17.23 -18.86 8.95
CA PRO A 165 -17.38 -18.36 7.60
C PRO A 165 -16.41 -17.19 7.36
N GLN A 166 -15.66 -17.29 6.26
CA GLN A 166 -14.60 -16.38 5.85
C GLN A 166 -15.11 -14.96 5.55
N SER A 167 -14.39 -13.96 6.06
CA SER A 167 -14.49 -12.54 5.69
C SER A 167 -14.22 -12.36 4.19
N SER A 168 -15.28 -12.35 3.40
CA SER A 168 -15.27 -12.16 1.94
C SER A 168 -15.37 -10.69 1.53
N GLN A 169 -15.81 -9.79 2.41
CA GLN A 169 -16.04 -8.39 2.06
C GLN A 169 -14.78 -7.51 2.03
N MET A 170 -13.72 -7.87 2.78
CA MET A 170 -12.45 -7.13 2.70
C MET A 170 -11.58 -7.56 1.51
N LYS A 171 -11.74 -8.81 1.04
CA LYS A 171 -10.99 -9.34 -0.10
C LYS A 171 -11.45 -8.72 -1.42
N THR A 172 -12.76 -8.56 -1.61
CA THR A 172 -13.32 -7.93 -2.81
C THR A 172 -12.94 -6.45 -2.92
N SER A 173 -12.80 -5.74 -1.80
CA SER A 173 -12.40 -4.32 -1.80
C SER A 173 -10.95 -4.15 -2.19
N LEU A 174 -10.04 -5.00 -1.71
CA LEU A 174 -8.62 -4.97 -2.09
C LEU A 174 -8.40 -5.39 -3.55
N GLU A 175 -9.11 -6.40 -4.03
CA GLU A 175 -9.07 -6.81 -5.44
C GLU A 175 -9.60 -5.71 -6.38
N ALA A 176 -10.63 -4.97 -5.96
CA ALA A 176 -11.15 -3.83 -6.70
C ALA A 176 -10.16 -2.65 -6.74
N GLU A 177 -9.45 -2.38 -5.64
CA GLU A 177 -8.42 -1.33 -5.57
C GLU A 177 -7.21 -1.65 -6.46
N VAL A 178 -6.75 -2.90 -6.44
CA VAL A 178 -5.64 -3.38 -7.28
C VAL A 178 -6.01 -3.28 -8.76
N ARG A 179 -7.23 -3.68 -9.13
CA ARG A 179 -7.73 -3.58 -10.51
C ARG A 179 -7.88 -2.13 -10.98
N LYS A 180 -8.26 -1.22 -10.07
CA LYS A 180 -8.36 0.21 -10.36
C LYS A 180 -6.99 0.85 -10.59
N PHE A 181 -5.98 0.43 -9.82
CA PHE A 181 -4.59 0.85 -10.00
C PHE A 181 -4.00 0.35 -11.32
N GLU A 182 -4.29 -0.90 -11.68
CA GLU A 182 -3.78 -1.54 -12.90
C GLU A 182 -4.41 -0.97 -14.18
N ASN A 183 -5.69 -0.58 -14.13
CA ASN A 183 -6.35 0.14 -15.23
C ASN A 183 -5.79 1.57 -15.42
N CYS A 184 -5.46 2.26 -14.33
CA CYS A 184 -4.86 3.60 -14.41
C CYS A 184 -3.47 3.56 -15.07
N ARG A 185 -2.70 2.48 -14.83
CA ARG A 185 -1.42 2.23 -15.52
C ARG A 185 -1.58 2.05 -17.04
N ARG A 186 -2.61 1.32 -17.50
CA ARG A 186 -2.87 1.11 -18.94
C ARG A 186 -3.29 2.39 -19.67
N SER A 187 -4.04 3.27 -19.02
CA SER A 187 -4.46 4.55 -19.63
C SER A 187 -3.31 5.49 -19.95
N HIS A 188 -2.17 5.37 -19.25
CA HIS A 188 -0.96 6.15 -19.52
C HIS A 188 -0.08 5.57 -20.65
N GLU A 189 -0.30 4.31 -21.04
CA GLU A 189 0.40 3.63 -22.14
C GLU A 189 -0.29 3.96 -23.48
N SER A 190 -1.62 4.08 -23.50
CA SER A 190 -2.41 4.35 -24.72
C SER A 190 -2.27 5.77 -25.28
N THR A 191 -1.78 6.73 -24.51
CA THR A 191 -1.60 8.13 -24.96
C THR A 191 -0.28 8.38 -25.67
N ARG A 192 0.60 7.37 -25.82
CA ARG A 192 1.86 7.51 -26.58
C ARG A 192 1.80 7.00 -28.02
N GLU A 193 0.71 6.35 -28.43
CA GLU A 193 0.61 5.77 -29.78
C GLU A 193 -0.17 6.62 -30.80
N ASN A 194 -0.88 7.69 -30.39
CA ASN A 194 -1.73 8.45 -31.31
C ASN A 194 -1.12 9.78 -31.83
N ASP A 195 0.06 10.19 -31.38
CA ASP A 195 0.66 11.49 -31.76
C ASP A 195 1.68 11.40 -32.91
N LYS A 196 1.61 10.37 -33.77
CA LYS A 196 2.56 10.21 -34.90
C LYS A 196 1.98 10.37 -36.31
N ASP A 197 0.70 10.66 -36.47
CA ASP A 197 0.06 10.76 -37.80
C ASP A 197 -0.46 12.16 -38.17
N GLU A 198 0.16 13.24 -37.67
CA GLU A 198 -0.04 14.58 -38.23
C GLU A 198 1.30 15.32 -38.39
N ILE A 199 2.02 14.99 -39.47
CA ILE A 199 2.93 15.91 -40.19
C ILE A 199 3.02 15.39 -41.64
N MET A 200 2.11 15.88 -42.47
CA MET A 200 2.29 16.15 -43.91
C MET A 200 1.14 17.07 -44.32
N ASP A 201 1.45 18.34 -44.59
CA ASP A 201 1.16 19.01 -45.87
C ASP A 201 1.43 20.53 -45.76
N ASP A 202 1.92 21.06 -46.89
CA ASP A 202 2.39 22.41 -47.26
C ASP A 202 3.78 22.90 -46.80
#